data_AF-Q08P94-F1
#
_entry.id   AF-Q08P94-F1
#
_cell.length_a   1.000
_cell.length_b   1.000
_cell.length_c   1.000
_cell.angle_alpha   90.00
_cell.angle_beta   90.00
_cell.angle_gamma   90.00
#
_symmetry.space_group_name_H-M   'P 1'
#
loop_
_entity.id
_entity.type
_entity.pdbx_description
1 polymer ?
#
loop_
_entity_poly.entity_id
_entity_poly.type
_entity_poly.pdbx_seq_one_letter_code
_entity_poly.pdbx_strand_id
1 'polypeptide(L)'
;MKVALVHDWLVTLRGGERVLEALCGLFPGADIYTLIHQPGTMPPLIEDRRIYTSFLQDIPGIHTRYRHFLPLFPRAIESFRLEGYGLVLSSSHCVAKGIRKPPGARHLGYIHAPMRYMWDLFDDYSGR
;
A
#
# COMPACT_ATOMS: atom_id res chain seq x y z
N MET A 1 -7.41 -19.32 -7.74
CA MET A 1 -7.95 -18.00 -7.35
C MET A 1 -6.80 -17.01 -7.29
N LYS A 2 -6.86 -15.88 -8.01
CA LYS A 2 -5.79 -14.87 -8.01
C LYS A 2 -5.93 -13.93 -6.81
N VAL A 3 -4.82 -13.61 -6.15
CA VAL A 3 -4.77 -12.78 -4.93
C VAL A 3 -4.03 -11.47 -5.24
N ALA A 4 -4.61 -10.35 -4.81
CA ALA A 4 -3.94 -9.05 -4.80
C ALA A 4 -3.61 -8.68 -3.35
N LEU A 5 -2.33 -8.42 -3.08
CA LEU A 5 -1.89 -7.79 -1.85
C LEU A 5 -1.86 -6.28 -2.04
N VAL A 6 -2.34 -5.53 -1.07
CA VAL A 6 -2.44 -4.07 -1.17
C VAL A 6 -1.78 -3.45 0.06
N HIS A 7 -0.83 -2.57 -0.15
CA HIS A 7 -0.08 -1.90 0.93
C HIS A 7 0.00 -0.40 0.65
N ASP A 8 0.17 0.42 1.69
CA ASP A 8 0.06 1.87 1.52
C ASP A 8 1.21 2.46 0.68
N TRP A 9 2.47 2.16 1.05
CA TRP A 9 3.66 2.55 0.30
C TRP A 9 4.85 1.68 0.70
N LEU A 10 5.81 1.49 -0.22
CA LEU A 10 7.01 0.67 -0.04
C LEU A 10 8.25 1.55 -0.15
N VAL A 11 8.51 2.34 0.87
CA VAL A 11 9.63 3.32 0.90
C VAL A 11 10.65 2.99 1.98
N THR A 12 10.23 2.33 3.06
CA THR A 12 11.11 1.94 4.16
C THR A 12 10.54 0.71 4.85
N LEU A 13 11.39 -0.25 5.18
CA LEU A 13 10.99 -1.47 5.89
C LEU A 13 10.65 -1.16 7.37
N ARG A 14 9.37 -1.26 7.73
CA ARG A 14 8.86 -1.12 9.10
C ARG A 14 7.88 -2.26 9.39
N GLY A 15 7.12 -2.15 10.48
CA GLY A 15 6.20 -3.21 10.91
C GLY A 15 5.13 -3.58 9.88
N GLY A 16 4.60 -2.60 9.14
CA GLY A 16 3.61 -2.87 8.09
C GLY A 16 4.18 -3.70 6.94
N GLU A 17 5.39 -3.38 6.53
CA GLU A 17 6.11 -4.07 5.46
C GLU A 17 6.53 -5.48 5.88
N ARG A 18 6.82 -5.70 7.18
CA ARG A 18 7.01 -7.06 7.73
C ARG A 18 5.74 -7.91 7.67
N VAL A 19 4.58 -7.31 7.90
CA VAL A 19 3.30 -8.01 7.72
C VAL A 19 3.07 -8.31 6.23
N LEU A 20 3.36 -7.36 5.34
CA LEU A 20 3.31 -7.61 3.90
C LEU A 20 4.26 -8.74 3.48
N GLU A 21 5.48 -8.77 4.00
CA GLU A 21 6.47 -9.84 3.75
C GLU A 21 5.90 -11.21 4.15
N ALA A 22 5.29 -11.33 5.33
CA ALA A 22 4.63 -12.56 5.75
C ALA A 22 3.45 -12.94 4.82
N LEU A 23 2.66 -11.96 4.39
CA LEU A 23 1.57 -12.18 3.42
C LEU A 23 2.09 -12.65 2.06
N CYS A 24 3.23 -12.12 1.59
CA CYS A 24 3.91 -12.60 0.39
C CYS A 24 4.40 -14.06 0.53
N GLY A 25 4.74 -14.50 1.76
CA GLY A 25 5.04 -15.89 2.06
C GLY A 25 3.81 -16.81 2.02
N LEU A 26 2.68 -16.32 2.52
CA LEU A 26 1.39 -17.05 2.50
C LEU A 26 0.79 -17.13 1.08
N PHE A 27 1.05 -16.12 0.24
CA PHE A 27 0.54 -16.05 -1.13
C PHE A 27 1.67 -15.85 -2.16
N PRO A 28 2.43 -16.91 -2.50
CA PRO A 28 3.63 -16.79 -3.33
C PRO A 28 3.41 -16.31 -4.77
N GLY A 29 2.17 -16.29 -5.27
CA GLY A 29 1.83 -15.79 -6.61
C GLY A 29 1.02 -14.50 -6.59
N ALA A 30 0.93 -13.81 -5.44
CA ALA A 30 0.16 -12.59 -5.34
C ALA A 30 0.89 -11.40 -5.94
N ASP A 31 0.15 -10.61 -6.69
CA ASP A 31 0.59 -9.31 -7.18
C ASP A 31 0.44 -8.27 -6.07
N ILE A 32 1.33 -7.27 -6.03
CA ILE A 32 1.32 -6.20 -5.03
C ILE A 32 0.83 -4.90 -5.66
N TYR A 33 -0.11 -4.25 -5.01
CA TYR A 33 -0.55 -2.89 -5.31
C TYR A 33 -0.14 -1.96 -4.19
N THR A 34 0.50 -0.85 -4.52
CA THR A 34 0.99 0.12 -3.56
C THR A 34 0.93 1.52 -4.13
N LEU A 35 0.77 2.57 -3.32
CA LEU A 35 0.75 3.91 -3.88
C LEU A 35 2.10 4.25 -4.55
N ILE A 36 3.18 3.93 -3.84
CA ILE A 36 4.55 4.33 -4.16
C ILE A 36 5.49 3.19 -3.78
N HIS A 37 6.52 2.96 -4.58
CA HIS A 37 7.60 2.02 -4.29
C HIS A 37 8.95 2.65 -4.62
N GLN A 38 9.87 2.59 -3.66
CA GLN A 38 11.28 2.90 -3.84
C GLN A 38 12.04 1.57 -3.97
N PRO A 39 12.52 1.21 -5.18
CA PRO A 39 13.23 -0.05 -5.39
C PRO A 39 14.45 -0.21 -4.49
N GLY A 40 14.67 -1.44 -4.00
CA GLY A 40 15.80 -1.78 -3.13
C GLY A 40 15.59 -1.41 -1.66
N THR A 41 14.39 -0.97 -1.28
CA THR A 41 14.05 -0.68 0.13
C THR A 41 13.30 -1.81 0.81
N MET A 42 12.82 -2.80 0.04
CA MET A 42 12.09 -3.96 0.56
C MET A 42 12.94 -5.24 0.51
N PRO A 43 12.59 -6.27 1.33
CA PRO A 43 13.19 -7.61 1.22
C PRO A 43 12.96 -8.26 -0.15
N PRO A 44 13.81 -9.21 -0.58
CA PRO A 44 13.67 -9.90 -1.87
C PRO A 44 12.29 -10.52 -2.08
N LEU A 45 11.67 -11.06 -1.03
CA LEU A 45 10.34 -11.66 -1.10
C LEU A 45 9.23 -10.69 -1.57
N ILE A 46 9.44 -9.39 -1.41
CA ILE A 46 8.57 -8.33 -1.92
C ILE A 46 9.10 -7.79 -3.25
N GLU A 47 10.41 -7.53 -3.38
CA GLU A 47 11.01 -6.97 -4.60
C GLU A 47 10.87 -7.90 -5.82
N ASP A 48 10.87 -9.22 -5.61
CA ASP A 48 10.70 -10.21 -6.67
C ASP A 48 9.23 -10.34 -7.15
N ARG A 49 8.31 -9.54 -6.58
CA ARG A 49 6.89 -9.54 -6.96
C ARG A 49 6.62 -8.58 -8.10
N ARG A 50 5.51 -8.84 -8.79
CA ARG A 50 4.94 -7.84 -9.69
C ARG A 50 4.28 -6.74 -8.85
N ILE A 51 4.94 -5.59 -8.78
CA ILE A 51 4.48 -4.41 -8.03
C ILE A 51 3.83 -3.43 -9.01
N TYR A 52 2.61 -3.01 -8.69
CA TYR A 52 1.88 -1.96 -9.38
C TYR A 52 1.81 -0.73 -8.50
N THR A 53 2.27 0.40 -9.03
CA THR A 53 2.27 1.69 -8.35
C THR A 53 1.17 2.61 -8.88
N SER A 54 0.79 3.61 -8.08
CA SER A 54 -0.21 4.60 -8.50
C SER A 54 0.42 5.68 -9.37
N PHE A 55 -0.41 6.59 -9.91
CA PHE A 55 0.06 7.77 -10.65
C PHE A 55 0.97 8.70 -9.82
N LEU A 56 1.02 8.55 -8.49
CA LEU A 56 1.91 9.32 -7.64
C LEU A 56 3.39 8.94 -7.83
N GLN A 57 3.68 7.73 -8.32
CA GLN A 57 5.04 7.23 -8.54
C GLN A 57 5.86 8.13 -9.46
N ASP A 58 5.21 8.79 -10.43
CA ASP A 58 5.87 9.60 -11.46
C ASP A 58 6.17 11.03 -10.99
N ILE A 59 5.81 11.39 -9.75
CA ILE A 59 6.06 12.72 -9.21
C ILE A 59 7.54 12.84 -8.82
N PRO A 60 8.27 13.88 -9.29
CA PRO A 60 9.65 14.11 -8.91
C PRO A 60 9.83 14.22 -7.39
N GLY A 61 10.73 13.42 -6.84
CA GLY A 61 11.02 13.41 -5.40
C GLY A 61 9.97 12.70 -4.54
N ILE A 62 9.07 11.91 -5.14
CA ILE A 62 7.99 11.24 -4.40
C ILE A 62 8.50 10.38 -3.25
N HIS A 63 9.64 9.69 -3.39
CA HIS A 63 10.16 8.79 -2.34
C HIS A 63 10.55 9.51 -1.05
N THR A 64 10.88 10.80 -1.10
CA THR A 64 11.20 11.60 0.11
C THR A 64 10.04 12.46 0.58
N ARG A 65 9.12 12.82 -0.32
CA ARG A 65 8.05 13.81 -0.08
C ARG A 65 6.64 13.24 -0.09
N TYR A 66 6.47 11.92 -0.21
CA TYR A 66 5.17 11.26 -0.37
C TYR A 66 4.11 11.70 0.65
N ARG A 67 4.50 11.97 1.90
CA ARG A 67 3.57 12.41 2.96
C ARG A 67 2.88 13.74 2.66
N HIS A 68 3.45 14.61 1.83
CA HIS A 68 2.79 15.84 1.39
C HIS A 68 1.62 15.59 0.43
N PHE A 69 1.51 14.37 -0.11
CA PHE A 69 0.44 13.96 -1.03
C PHE A 69 -0.71 13.24 -0.32
N LEU A 70 -0.77 13.28 1.02
CA LEU A 70 -1.86 12.72 1.82
C LEU A 70 -3.27 13.01 1.26
N PRO A 71 -3.62 14.25 0.82
CA PRO A 71 -4.94 14.53 0.25
C PRO A 71 -5.25 13.77 -1.06
N LEU A 72 -4.21 13.32 -1.78
CA LEU A 72 -4.36 12.60 -3.05
C LEU A 72 -4.42 11.07 -2.86
N PHE A 73 -4.00 10.56 -1.71
CA PHE A 73 -3.91 9.12 -1.43
C PHE A 73 -5.24 8.38 -1.62
N PRO A 74 -6.42 8.88 -1.19
CA PRO A 74 -7.70 8.21 -1.46
C PRO A 74 -7.97 8.04 -2.95
N ARG A 75 -7.71 9.08 -3.75
CA ARG A 75 -7.88 9.00 -5.21
C ARG A 75 -6.89 8.04 -5.85
N ALA A 76 -5.64 8.06 -5.38
CA ALA A 76 -4.59 7.20 -5.88
C ALA A 76 -4.91 5.71 -5.62
N ILE A 77 -5.34 5.35 -4.42
CA ILE A 77 -5.69 3.95 -4.11
C ILE A 77 -6.93 3.48 -4.87
N GLU A 78 -7.94 4.34 -5.03
CA GLU A 78 -9.17 4.00 -5.75
C GLU A 78 -8.95 3.89 -7.27
N SER A 79 -7.88 4.49 -7.81
CA SER A 79 -7.60 4.47 -9.24
C SER A 79 -7.22 3.07 -9.77
N PHE A 80 -6.74 2.18 -8.90
CA PHE A 80 -6.35 0.83 -9.31
C PHE A 80 -7.52 0.05 -9.91
N ARG A 81 -7.18 -0.82 -10.87
CA ARG A 81 -8.11 -1.75 -11.51
C ARG A 81 -7.65 -3.17 -11.19
N LEU A 82 -8.48 -3.91 -10.45
CA LEU A 82 -8.18 -5.25 -9.95
C LEU A 82 -9.00 -6.29 -10.71
N GLU A 83 -9.01 -6.21 -12.03
CA GLU A 83 -9.71 -7.19 -12.86
C GLU A 83 -9.05 -8.57 -12.73
N GLY A 84 -9.87 -9.62 -12.61
CA GLY A 84 -9.40 -11.00 -12.51
C GLY A 84 -8.93 -11.47 -11.12
N TYR A 85 -8.95 -10.62 -10.09
CA TYR A 85 -8.67 -11.05 -8.71
C TYR A 85 -9.91 -11.58 -8.00
N GLY A 86 -9.76 -12.71 -7.31
CA GLY A 86 -10.83 -13.30 -6.48
C GLY A 86 -10.73 -12.93 -5.00
N LEU A 87 -9.54 -12.51 -4.56
CA LEU A 87 -9.27 -12.06 -3.20
C LEU A 87 -8.37 -10.82 -3.24
N VAL A 88 -8.79 -9.79 -2.50
CA VAL A 88 -8.01 -8.59 -2.22
C VAL A 88 -7.67 -8.60 -0.73
N LEU A 89 -6.40 -8.54 -0.39
CA LEU A 89 -5.95 -8.47 1.00
C LEU A 89 -5.14 -7.19 1.18
N SER A 90 -5.72 -6.23 1.90
CA SER A 90 -5.08 -4.94 2.16
C SER A 90 -4.44 -4.92 3.54
N SER A 91 -3.13 -4.72 3.60
CA SER A 91 -2.37 -4.36 4.80
C SER A 91 -2.33 -2.83 4.88
N SER A 92 -3.11 -2.23 5.78
CA SER A 92 -3.34 -0.78 5.76
C SER A 92 -3.18 -0.13 7.12
N HIS A 93 -2.33 0.89 7.16
CA HIS A 93 -2.26 1.89 8.22
C HIS A 93 -2.77 3.25 7.74
N CYS A 94 -2.96 3.43 6.43
CA CYS A 94 -3.42 4.66 5.81
C CYS A 94 -4.67 4.47 4.93
N VAL A 95 -4.51 4.28 3.61
CA VAL A 95 -5.60 4.26 2.62
C VAL A 95 -5.73 2.94 1.85
N ALA A 96 -4.79 2.01 1.93
CA ALA A 96 -4.80 0.74 1.19
C ALA A 96 -6.12 -0.06 1.33
N LYS A 97 -6.78 0.03 2.49
CA LYS A 97 -8.13 -0.54 2.70
C LYS A 97 -9.24 0.04 1.80
N GLY A 98 -9.01 1.21 1.20
CA GLY A 98 -9.96 1.91 0.32
C GLY A 98 -9.91 1.46 -1.14
N ILE A 99 -9.04 0.50 -1.46
CA ILE A 99 -8.97 -0.05 -2.83
C ILE A 99 -10.29 -0.70 -3.24
N ARG A 100 -10.67 -0.54 -4.51
CA ARG A 100 -11.92 -1.08 -5.03
C ARG A 100 -11.73 -2.52 -5.52
N LYS A 101 -12.34 -3.47 -4.80
CA LYS A 101 -12.39 -4.88 -5.23
C LYS A 101 -13.27 -5.04 -6.48
N PRO A 102 -12.97 -6.01 -7.36
CA PRO A 102 -13.88 -6.34 -8.46
C PRO A 102 -15.19 -6.98 -7.93
N PRO A 103 -16.27 -6.96 -8.73
CA PRO A 103 -17.50 -7.70 -8.40
C PRO A 103 -17.22 -9.17 -8.10
N GLY A 104 -17.89 -9.73 -7.08
CA GLY A 104 -17.72 -11.13 -6.67
C GLY A 104 -16.46 -11.44 -5.86
N ALA A 105 -15.42 -10.60 -5.87
CA ALA A 105 -14.24 -10.82 -5.04
C ALA A 105 -14.48 -10.53 -3.57
N ARG A 106 -13.69 -11.17 -2.70
CA ARG A 106 -13.63 -10.87 -1.27
C ARG A 106 -12.54 -9.83 -1.00
N HIS A 107 -12.77 -8.96 -0.03
CA HIS A 107 -11.77 -7.99 0.43
C HIS A 107 -11.58 -8.14 1.93
N LEU A 108 -10.37 -8.53 2.34
CA LEU A 108 -9.96 -8.61 3.74
C LEU A 108 -8.99 -7.47 4.05
N GLY A 109 -9.34 -6.63 5.03
CA GLY A 109 -8.48 -5.56 5.52
C GLY A 109 -7.77 -5.96 6.81
N TYR A 110 -6.44 -6.06 6.78
CA TYR A 110 -5.59 -6.07 7.96
C TYR A 110 -5.27 -4.61 8.33
N ILE A 111 -5.90 -4.11 9.39
CA ILE A 111 -5.78 -2.71 9.81
C ILE A 111 -4.73 -2.63 10.93
N HIS A 112 -3.63 -1.95 10.63
CA HIS A 112 -2.62 -1.60 11.63
C HIS A 112 -3.15 -0.52 12.57
N ALA A 113 -2.33 -0.07 13.53
CA ALA A 113 -2.67 1.14 14.28
C ALA A 113 -2.96 2.30 13.31
N PRO A 114 -4.08 3.04 13.49
CA PRO A 114 -4.46 4.12 12.60
C PRO A 114 -3.36 5.20 12.56
N MET A 115 -3.35 6.04 11.53
CA MET A 115 -2.36 7.11 11.30
C MET A 115 -2.18 8.03 12.52
N ARG A 116 -1.34 7.65 13.50
CA ARG A 116 -1.15 8.40 14.74
C ARG A 116 -0.64 9.81 14.49
N TYR A 117 0.09 10.05 13.40
CA TYR A 117 0.52 11.40 13.03
C TYR A 117 -0.62 12.35 12.64
N MET A 118 -1.78 11.82 12.25
CA MET A 118 -2.93 12.63 11.88
C MET A 118 -3.89 12.84 13.06
N TRP A 119 -3.82 11.99 14.10
CA TRP A 119 -4.71 12.00 15.26
C TRP A 119 -4.03 12.44 16.55
N ASP A 120 -2.81 11.97 16.81
CA ASP A 120 -2.05 12.21 18.05
C ASP A 120 -0.91 13.23 17.87
N LEU A 121 -0.32 13.30 16.66
CA LEU A 121 0.88 14.11 16.39
C LEU A 121 0.65 15.10 15.23
N PHE A 122 -0.59 15.56 15.07
CA PHE A 122 -0.94 16.51 14.00
C PHE A 122 -0.08 17.78 14.09
N ASP A 123 0.16 18.29 15.30
CA ASP A 123 1.03 19.46 15.51
C ASP A 123 2.48 19.17 15.08
N ASP A 124 3.05 18.02 15.45
CA ASP A 124 4.43 17.64 15.09
C ASP A 124 4.65 17.43 13.57
N TYR A 125 3.59 17.12 12.82
CA TYR A 125 3.65 16.82 11.39
C TYR A 125 3.03 17.88 10.48
N SER A 126 2.31 18.86 11.04
CA SER A 126 1.73 19.99 10.29
C SER A 126 2.74 21.09 9.97
N GLY A 127 3.96 21.00 10.49
CA GLY A 127 5.04 21.94 10.20
C GLY A 127 4.78 23.35 10.75
N ARG A 128 4.04 23.45 11.85
CA ARG A 128 3.93 24.67 12.66
C ARG A 128 5.01 24.73 13.72
#